data_AF-R5W0R0-F1
#
_entry.id   AF-R5W0R0-F1
#
_cell.length_a   1.000
_cell.length_b   1.000
_cell.length_c   1.000
_cell.angle_alpha   90.00
_cell.angle_beta   90.00
_cell.angle_gamma   90.00
#
_symmetry.space_group_name_H-M   'P 1'
#
loop_
_entity.id
_entity.type
_entity.pdbx_description
1 polymer ?
#
loop_
_entity_poly.entity_id
_entity_poly.type
_entity_poly.pdbx_seq_one_letter_code
_entity_poly.pdbx_strand_id
1 'polypeptide(L)'
;MKTKLLMLFVLLGSLWTSNLYAQTRYPKREFRGAWIQCVNGQFQGMPTEKMKKVLVSQLDNLQKAGINAIIFQVRAEADALYKSPYEPWSRFLTGVQGKAPSPMWDPLQFMIEECHKRNMELHAWINPYRAKTKGTGALSPMHPYSKNPELFVQYAGQLYFDPGLPESRKYICKIVRDIVTRYDVDAIHMDDYFYPYPNPGEEFPDNVSFAAYGRGFTRRADWRRDNVNVLIKEIHETVRECKPWVKFGVSPFGIYRNKKNDPNGSETNGLQNYDDLYADVLLWVNNGWVDYNIPQIYWEIGHPAADYDTLIRWWARHSAARPLYIGQDVIRTVSKADLMNPNQSQIPAKYNLQRSLPTVQGSCQWYAAAVVENKGNYRDMLVKEYHKYPALLPASPFMDDKAPGKVRKLKPVWTADGYILFWTAPKAKTEMDKAYHYVVYRFGNKEKVNLNDPSHIVAITHDEFYKLPYEDGKTKYRYVVTALDRLHNESKSVSKKIKL
;
A
#
# COMPACT_ATOMS: atom_id res chain seq x y z
N MET A 1 26.47 -60.53 16.92
CA MET A 1 25.28 -60.59 16.04
C MET A 1 24.22 -59.69 16.63
N LYS A 2 23.97 -58.52 16.02
CA LYS A 2 22.70 -58.19 15.33
C LYS A 2 21.49 -58.34 16.26
N THR A 3 20.68 -57.35 16.64
CA THR A 3 20.27 -56.07 16.03
C THR A 3 19.27 -55.48 17.04
N LYS A 4 19.31 -54.17 17.33
CA LYS A 4 18.16 -53.28 17.65
C LYS A 4 18.67 -52.02 18.36
N LEU A 5 19.15 -51.07 17.57
CA LEU A 5 19.31 -49.68 17.98
C LEU A 5 19.16 -48.83 16.71
N LEU A 6 17.95 -48.38 16.39
CA LEU A 6 17.72 -47.20 15.55
C LEU A 6 16.24 -46.80 15.58
N MET A 7 16.01 -45.49 15.51
CA MET A 7 14.72 -44.78 15.40
C MET A 7 14.02 -44.44 16.72
N LEU A 8 14.61 -43.52 17.46
CA LEU A 8 13.84 -42.47 18.13
C LEU A 8 14.64 -41.16 18.09
N PHE A 9 14.70 -40.52 16.92
CA PHE A 9 15.16 -39.15 16.79
C PHE A 9 14.40 -38.47 15.65
N VAL A 10 14.07 -37.20 15.87
CA VAL A 10 13.42 -36.23 14.98
C VAL A 10 11.89 -36.20 15.04
N LEU A 11 11.38 -35.46 16.03
CA LEU A 11 10.23 -34.55 15.88
C LEU A 11 10.25 -33.50 17.01
N LEU A 12 11.39 -32.83 17.17
CA LEU A 12 11.43 -31.50 17.79
C LEU A 12 11.05 -30.51 16.68
N GLY A 13 9.74 -30.45 16.40
CA GLY A 13 9.17 -29.38 15.60
C GLY A 13 9.45 -28.06 16.31
N SER A 14 10.24 -27.21 15.66
CA SER A 14 10.46 -25.82 16.01
C SER A 14 9.11 -25.09 16.07
N LEU A 15 8.48 -25.09 17.24
CA LEU A 15 7.44 -24.14 17.60
C LEU A 15 8.10 -22.77 17.68
N TRP A 16 8.04 -22.03 16.57
CA TRP A 16 8.21 -20.59 16.60
C TRP A 16 7.09 -20.03 17.46
N THR A 17 7.38 -19.80 18.75
CA THR A 17 6.52 -19.01 19.61
C THR A 17 6.60 -17.57 19.13
N SER A 18 5.78 -17.21 18.14
CA SER A 18 5.40 -15.82 17.94
C SER A 18 4.67 -15.41 19.21
N ASN A 19 5.35 -14.67 20.07
CA ASN A 19 4.71 -13.99 21.18
C ASN A 19 3.68 -13.02 20.59
N LEU A 20 2.41 -13.43 20.57
CA LEU A 20 1.27 -12.63 20.16
C LEU A 20 0.98 -11.59 21.24
N TYR A 21 1.85 -10.59 21.37
CA TYR A 21 1.57 -9.40 22.17
C TYR A 21 0.76 -8.42 21.32
N ALA A 22 -0.25 -7.80 21.94
CA ALA A 22 -0.89 -6.60 21.37
C ALA A 22 0.17 -5.56 21.01
N GLN A 23 -0.09 -4.74 19.98
CA GLN A 23 0.87 -3.72 19.58
C GLN A 23 1.11 -2.74 20.73
N THR A 24 2.34 -2.26 20.86
CA THR A 24 2.64 -1.15 21.78
C THR A 24 1.78 0.06 21.40
N ARG A 25 1.44 0.92 22.38
CA ARG A 25 0.63 2.13 22.13
C ARG A 25 1.16 2.95 20.95
N TYR A 26 2.49 3.00 20.79
CA TYR A 26 3.18 3.56 19.64
C TYR A 26 4.05 2.47 19.00
N PRO A 27 3.62 1.83 17.91
CA PRO A 27 4.43 0.81 17.24
C PRO A 27 5.60 1.45 16.50
N LYS A 28 6.79 0.84 16.58
CA LYS A 28 7.96 1.23 15.75
C LYS A 28 7.66 1.08 14.27
N ARG A 29 6.88 0.05 13.90
CA ARG A 29 6.57 -0.32 12.53
C ARG A 29 5.07 -0.33 12.31
N GLU A 30 4.59 0.47 11.38
CA GLU A 30 3.17 0.59 11.07
C GLU A 30 3.01 1.17 9.67
N PHE A 31 2.22 0.51 8.83
CA PHE A 31 1.83 1.06 7.54
C PHE A 31 0.80 2.16 7.76
N ARG A 32 1.10 3.38 7.31
CA ARG A 32 0.24 4.56 7.46
C ARG A 32 0.03 5.16 6.08
N GLY A 33 -0.97 4.63 5.37
CA GLY A 33 -1.24 4.96 3.98
C GLY A 33 -2.30 6.05 3.77
N ALA A 34 -2.30 6.71 2.62
CA ALA A 34 -3.44 7.51 2.18
C ALA A 34 -3.66 7.39 0.66
N TRP A 35 -4.92 7.30 0.23
CA TRP A 35 -5.27 7.25 -1.20
C TRP A 35 -5.51 8.65 -1.76
N ILE A 36 -4.85 8.94 -2.88
CA ILE A 36 -5.07 10.15 -3.70
C ILE A 36 -5.61 9.69 -5.06
N GLN A 37 -6.93 9.79 -5.25
CA GLN A 37 -7.59 9.45 -6.52
C GLN A 37 -7.61 10.60 -7.53
N CYS A 38 -7.54 10.30 -8.83
CA CYS A 38 -7.80 11.29 -9.88
C CYS A 38 -9.25 11.23 -10.40
N VAL A 39 -9.90 10.05 -10.28
CA VAL A 39 -11.18 9.73 -10.92
C VAL A 39 -12.35 10.60 -10.44
N ASN A 40 -12.23 11.24 -9.27
CA ASN A 40 -13.23 12.20 -8.76
C ASN A 40 -13.16 13.58 -9.46
N GLY A 41 -12.24 13.77 -10.41
CA GLY A 41 -12.08 15.02 -11.15
C GLY A 41 -11.36 16.13 -10.38
N GLN A 42 -10.76 15.86 -9.21
CA GLN A 42 -10.14 16.90 -8.38
C GLN A 42 -9.00 17.68 -9.08
N PHE A 43 -8.40 17.09 -10.11
CA PHE A 43 -7.32 17.68 -10.90
C PHE A 43 -7.77 18.17 -12.28
N GLN A 44 -9.01 17.93 -12.67
CA GLN A 44 -9.47 18.11 -14.05
C GLN A 44 -9.43 19.58 -14.45
N GLY A 45 -8.67 19.88 -15.51
CA GLY A 45 -8.51 21.25 -16.02
C GLY A 45 -7.64 22.15 -15.14
N MET A 46 -7.01 21.60 -14.10
CA MET A 46 -6.14 22.38 -13.22
C MET A 46 -4.82 22.71 -13.93
N PRO A 47 -4.36 23.98 -13.91
CA PRO A 47 -3.05 24.33 -14.44
C PRO A 47 -1.93 23.55 -13.74
N THR A 48 -0.91 23.12 -14.49
CA THR A 48 0.23 22.31 -14.01
C THR A 48 0.80 22.81 -12.69
N GLU A 49 1.17 24.09 -12.60
CA GLU A 49 1.78 24.65 -11.40
C GLU A 49 0.82 24.72 -10.20
N LYS A 50 -0.49 24.86 -10.46
CA LYS A 50 -1.50 24.79 -9.40
C LYS A 50 -1.62 23.35 -8.88
N MET A 51 -1.66 22.35 -9.77
CA MET A 51 -1.73 20.94 -9.37
C MET A 51 -0.50 20.51 -8.57
N LYS A 52 0.71 20.88 -9.00
CA LYS A 52 1.94 20.63 -8.23
C LYS A 52 1.87 21.21 -6.82
N LYS A 53 1.43 22.47 -6.66
CA LYS A 53 1.27 23.11 -5.35
C LYS A 53 0.23 22.41 -4.48
N VAL A 54 -0.91 22.00 -5.06
CA VAL A 54 -1.94 21.25 -4.34
C VAL A 54 -1.40 19.90 -3.86
N LEU A 55 -0.74 19.14 -4.73
CA LEU A 55 -0.15 17.85 -4.38
C LEU A 55 0.92 18.01 -3.28
N VAL A 56 1.85 18.96 -3.41
CA VAL A 56 2.85 19.26 -2.38
C VAL A 56 2.19 19.59 -1.04
N SER A 57 1.16 20.43 -1.05
CA SER A 57 0.42 20.78 0.16
C SER A 57 -0.28 19.56 0.79
N GLN A 58 -0.87 18.69 -0.03
CA GLN A 58 -1.46 17.43 0.46
C GLN A 58 -0.38 16.55 1.11
N LEU A 59 0.75 16.34 0.44
CA LEU A 59 1.87 15.55 0.94
C LEU A 59 2.44 16.10 2.25
N ASP A 60 2.60 17.43 2.38
CA ASP A 60 3.07 18.07 3.62
C ASP A 60 2.10 17.82 4.79
N ASN A 61 0.79 17.94 4.53
CA ASN A 61 -0.23 17.70 5.55
C ASN A 61 -0.30 16.22 5.96
N LEU A 62 -0.16 15.31 5.01
CA LEU A 62 -0.16 13.87 5.26
C LEU A 62 1.10 13.44 6.02
N GLN A 63 2.28 13.94 5.64
CA GLN A 63 3.54 13.69 6.34
C GLN A 63 3.46 14.20 7.79
N LYS A 64 2.92 15.42 8.01
CA LYS A 64 2.65 15.94 9.37
C LYS A 64 1.75 15.02 10.18
N ALA A 65 0.77 14.39 9.54
CA ALA A 65 -0.13 13.41 10.15
C ALA A 65 0.52 12.02 10.38
N GLY A 66 1.81 11.87 10.06
CA GLY A 66 2.57 10.63 10.21
C GLY A 66 2.33 9.60 9.12
N ILE A 67 1.70 9.95 7.99
CA ILE A 67 1.56 9.09 6.81
C ILE A 67 2.95 8.80 6.24
N ASN A 68 3.20 7.53 5.91
CA ASN A 68 4.48 7.04 5.36
C ASN A 68 4.34 6.33 4.01
N ALA A 69 3.14 6.21 3.46
CA ALA A 69 2.90 5.70 2.12
C ALA A 69 1.74 6.42 1.42
N ILE A 70 1.90 6.71 0.13
CA ILE A 70 0.88 7.34 -0.70
C ILE A 70 0.48 6.38 -1.81
N ILE A 71 -0.82 6.09 -1.89
CA ILE A 71 -1.40 5.29 -2.96
C ILE A 71 -2.00 6.25 -3.98
N PHE A 72 -1.26 6.52 -5.05
CA PHE A 72 -1.60 7.54 -6.05
C PHE A 72 -2.20 6.90 -7.30
N GLN A 73 -3.41 7.30 -7.69
CA GLN A 73 -4.06 6.76 -8.88
C GLN A 73 -3.36 7.24 -10.14
N VAL A 74 -2.67 6.34 -10.83
CA VAL A 74 -1.93 6.64 -12.07
C VAL A 74 -2.65 6.17 -13.33
N ARG A 75 -3.60 5.24 -13.18
CA ARG A 75 -4.41 4.68 -14.27
C ARG A 75 -5.84 4.46 -13.81
N ALA A 76 -6.79 5.22 -14.38
CA ALA A 76 -8.18 5.21 -13.95
C ALA A 76 -9.12 4.48 -14.92
N GLU A 77 -8.91 4.67 -16.22
CA GLU A 77 -9.76 4.11 -17.28
C GLU A 77 -8.96 3.83 -18.57
N ALA A 78 -7.97 2.93 -18.49
CA ALA A 78 -7.02 2.65 -19.56
C ALA A 78 -6.33 3.91 -20.13
N ASP A 79 -6.02 4.83 -19.22
CA ASP A 79 -5.38 6.12 -19.44
C ASP A 79 -4.27 6.36 -18.41
N ALA A 80 -3.41 7.35 -18.64
CA ALA A 80 -2.20 7.55 -17.87
C ALA A 80 -2.11 8.97 -17.25
N LEU A 81 -1.85 9.04 -15.95
CA LEU A 81 -1.34 10.23 -15.26
C LEU A 81 0.21 10.25 -15.27
N TYR A 82 0.78 9.82 -16.39
CA TYR A 82 2.21 9.78 -16.65
C TYR A 82 2.41 9.71 -18.16
N LYS A 83 3.63 9.99 -18.64
CA LYS A 83 3.92 9.88 -20.08
C LYS A 83 4.00 8.40 -20.46
N SER A 84 2.92 7.87 -21.05
CA SER A 84 2.85 6.49 -21.55
C SER A 84 3.00 6.46 -23.09
N PRO A 85 3.78 5.53 -23.65
CA PRO A 85 3.76 5.25 -25.08
C PRO A 85 2.60 4.32 -25.49
N TYR A 86 1.85 3.77 -24.53
CA TYR A 86 0.83 2.75 -24.76
C TYR A 86 -0.60 3.25 -24.51
N GLU A 87 -0.78 4.09 -23.50
CA GLU A 87 -2.09 4.61 -23.10
C GLU A 87 -2.16 6.13 -23.25
N PRO A 88 -3.33 6.69 -23.61
CA PRO A 88 -3.51 8.12 -23.73
C PRO A 88 -3.37 8.83 -22.39
N TRP A 89 -2.99 10.10 -22.41
CA TRP A 89 -3.08 10.97 -21.23
C TRP A 89 -4.48 10.97 -20.64
N SER A 90 -4.57 10.93 -19.32
CA SER A 90 -5.85 10.90 -18.64
C SER A 90 -6.64 12.19 -18.82
N ARG A 91 -7.93 12.04 -19.10
CA ARG A 91 -8.87 13.17 -19.12
C ARG A 91 -9.01 13.84 -17.74
N PHE A 92 -8.66 13.14 -16.66
CA PHE A 92 -8.68 13.72 -15.31
C PHE A 92 -7.60 14.78 -15.08
N LEU A 93 -6.68 14.98 -16.04
CA LEU A 93 -5.74 16.11 -16.04
C LEU A 93 -6.30 17.32 -16.80
N THR A 94 -6.75 17.13 -18.04
CA THR A 94 -7.03 18.26 -18.96
C THR A 94 -8.50 18.41 -19.35
N GLY A 95 -9.34 17.47 -18.96
CA GLY A 95 -10.73 17.33 -19.44
C GLY A 95 -10.85 16.55 -20.75
N VAL A 96 -9.75 16.30 -21.47
CA VAL A 96 -9.76 15.62 -22.78
C VAL A 96 -8.77 14.45 -22.78
N GLN A 97 -9.24 13.23 -23.03
CA GLN A 97 -8.38 12.05 -23.06
C GLN A 97 -7.39 12.14 -24.23
N GLY A 98 -6.12 11.80 -23.99
CA GLY A 98 -5.03 11.90 -24.96
C GLY A 98 -4.38 13.28 -25.04
N LYS A 99 -4.98 14.33 -24.46
CA LYS A 99 -4.37 15.66 -24.42
C LYS A 99 -3.39 15.75 -23.25
N ALA A 100 -2.10 15.93 -23.59
CA ALA A 100 -1.04 16.17 -22.61
C ALA A 100 -1.27 17.45 -21.79
N PRO A 101 -0.85 17.51 -20.52
CA PRO A 101 -0.86 18.76 -19.75
C PRO A 101 0.07 19.81 -20.36
N SER A 102 -0.25 21.09 -20.18
CA SER A 102 0.55 22.22 -20.67
C SER A 102 0.74 23.28 -19.57
N PRO A 103 1.97 23.68 -19.21
CA PRO A 103 3.25 23.10 -19.67
C PRO A 103 3.36 21.60 -19.35
N MET A 104 4.09 20.87 -20.20
CA MET A 104 4.25 19.42 -20.06
C MET A 104 4.97 19.07 -18.76
N TRP A 105 4.44 18.08 -18.06
CA TRP A 105 5.05 17.44 -16.90
C TRP A 105 4.51 16.01 -16.76
N ASP A 106 5.21 15.18 -16.00
CA ASP A 106 4.82 13.81 -15.70
C ASP A 106 4.36 13.73 -14.22
N PRO A 107 3.04 13.59 -13.96
CA PRO A 107 2.52 13.56 -12.59
C PRO A 107 3.02 12.39 -11.74
N LEU A 108 3.21 11.19 -12.32
CA LEU A 108 3.77 10.06 -11.59
C LEU A 108 5.21 10.34 -11.16
N GLN A 109 6.07 10.79 -12.09
CA GLN A 109 7.45 11.13 -11.76
C GLN A 109 7.52 12.20 -10.66
N PHE A 110 6.72 13.25 -10.78
CA PHE A 110 6.63 14.31 -9.77
C PHE A 110 6.21 13.77 -8.40
N MET A 111 5.21 12.89 -8.35
CA MET A 111 4.73 12.31 -7.10
C MET A 111 5.77 11.39 -6.44
N ILE A 112 6.56 10.63 -7.22
CA ILE A 112 7.67 9.82 -6.70
C ILE A 112 8.67 10.72 -6.00
N GLU A 113 9.16 11.74 -6.71
CA GLU A 113 10.17 12.66 -6.19
C GLU A 113 9.70 13.38 -4.92
N GLU A 114 8.45 13.88 -4.91
CA GLU A 114 7.91 14.59 -3.76
C GLU A 114 7.59 13.68 -2.56
N CYS A 115 7.21 12.42 -2.79
CA CYS A 115 7.04 11.44 -1.71
C CYS A 115 8.39 11.03 -1.12
N HIS A 116 9.38 10.71 -1.96
CA HIS A 116 10.72 10.29 -1.51
C HIS A 116 11.46 11.39 -0.76
N LYS A 117 11.35 12.66 -1.18
CA LYS A 117 11.83 13.83 -0.42
C LYS A 117 11.30 13.89 1.02
N ARG A 118 10.13 13.28 1.26
CA ARG A 118 9.43 13.25 2.55
C ARG A 118 9.56 11.90 3.27
N ASN A 119 10.36 10.97 2.73
CA ASN A 119 10.46 9.58 3.20
C ASN A 119 9.10 8.86 3.23
N MET A 120 8.24 9.13 2.25
CA MET A 120 7.01 8.39 2.01
C MET A 120 7.20 7.47 0.82
N GLU A 121 6.74 6.22 0.90
CA GLU A 121 6.65 5.34 -0.27
C GLU A 121 5.57 5.86 -1.25
N LEU A 122 5.78 5.68 -2.56
CA LEU A 122 4.76 5.86 -3.58
C LEU A 122 4.32 4.51 -4.16
N HIS A 123 3.04 4.19 -3.99
CA HIS A 123 2.40 3.02 -4.58
C HIS A 123 1.57 3.46 -5.78
N ALA A 124 1.96 3.05 -6.98
CA ALA A 124 1.25 3.37 -8.21
C ALA A 124 -0.04 2.57 -8.30
N TRP A 125 -1.17 3.23 -8.12
CA TRP A 125 -2.49 2.62 -8.16
C TRP A 125 -3.06 2.58 -9.58
N ILE A 126 -3.34 1.38 -10.03
CA ILE A 126 -3.97 1.10 -11.32
C ILE A 126 -5.35 0.47 -11.10
N ASN A 127 -6.35 0.93 -11.85
CA ASN A 127 -7.52 0.12 -12.14
C ASN A 127 -7.16 -0.79 -13.32
N PRO A 128 -7.25 -2.13 -13.22
CA PRO A 128 -6.76 -3.05 -14.25
C PRO A 128 -7.69 -3.15 -15.47
N TYR A 129 -8.99 -3.34 -15.27
CA TYR A 129 -9.90 -3.72 -16.33
C TYR A 129 -10.71 -2.54 -16.87
N ARG A 130 -10.97 -1.50 -16.08
CA ARG A 130 -11.77 -0.36 -16.54
C ARG A 130 -11.04 0.37 -17.67
N ALA A 131 -11.74 0.57 -18.77
CA ALA A 131 -11.27 1.28 -19.95
C ALA A 131 -12.11 2.52 -20.29
N LYS A 132 -13.32 2.64 -19.72
CA LYS A 132 -14.16 3.84 -19.87
C LYS A 132 -15.16 3.94 -18.72
N THR A 133 -15.20 5.07 -18.02
CA THR A 133 -16.28 5.41 -17.08
C THR A 133 -17.52 5.95 -17.80
N LYS A 134 -18.67 5.98 -17.11
CA LYS A 134 -19.92 6.59 -17.63
C LYS A 134 -19.75 8.06 -18.01
N GLY A 135 -18.85 8.79 -17.35
CA GLY A 135 -18.58 10.20 -17.60
C GLY A 135 -17.67 10.48 -18.80
N THR A 136 -17.15 9.45 -19.45
CA THR A 136 -16.22 9.61 -20.58
C THR A 136 -16.99 9.69 -21.89
N GLY A 137 -17.03 10.88 -22.48
CA GLY A 137 -17.77 11.11 -23.74
C GLY A 137 -17.09 10.50 -24.97
N ALA A 138 -15.81 10.80 -25.18
CA ALA A 138 -15.04 10.36 -26.33
C ALA A 138 -13.72 9.69 -25.90
N LEU A 139 -13.33 8.64 -26.63
CA LEU A 139 -12.05 7.96 -26.45
C LEU A 139 -11.01 8.57 -27.40
N SER A 140 -9.77 8.70 -26.92
CA SER A 140 -8.64 9.09 -27.78
C SER A 140 -8.40 8.06 -28.87
N PRO A 141 -7.97 8.43 -30.09
CA PRO A 141 -7.50 7.46 -31.09
C PRO A 141 -6.33 6.59 -30.63
N MET A 142 -5.58 7.03 -29.60
CA MET A 142 -4.52 6.24 -28.97
C MET A 142 -5.04 5.21 -27.97
N HIS A 143 -6.31 5.28 -27.59
CA HIS A 143 -6.90 4.38 -26.61
C HIS A 143 -6.82 2.92 -27.09
N PRO A 144 -6.51 1.94 -26.21
CA PRO A 144 -6.33 0.56 -26.65
C PRO A 144 -7.55 -0.06 -27.33
N TYR A 145 -8.77 0.37 -26.95
CA TYR A 145 -10.01 0.01 -27.65
C TYR A 145 -10.02 0.38 -29.13
N SER A 146 -9.38 1.48 -29.53
CA SER A 146 -9.36 1.91 -30.94
C SER A 146 -8.54 0.98 -31.82
N LYS A 147 -7.60 0.22 -31.24
CA LYS A 147 -6.73 -0.71 -31.98
C LYS A 147 -7.19 -2.16 -31.88
N ASN A 148 -7.71 -2.55 -30.72
CA ASN A 148 -8.08 -3.93 -30.41
C ASN A 148 -9.49 -3.97 -29.76
N PRO A 149 -10.55 -3.54 -30.46
CA PRO A 149 -11.90 -3.44 -29.89
C PRO A 149 -12.43 -4.79 -29.37
N GLU A 150 -11.95 -5.90 -29.93
CA GLU A 150 -12.29 -7.27 -29.53
C GLU A 150 -11.83 -7.64 -28.11
N LEU A 151 -10.88 -6.89 -27.53
CA LEU A 151 -10.44 -7.11 -26.15
C LEU A 151 -11.40 -6.58 -25.10
N PHE A 152 -12.47 -5.89 -25.52
CA PHE A 152 -13.31 -5.10 -24.63
C PHE A 152 -14.77 -5.51 -24.67
N VAL A 153 -15.43 -5.28 -23.55
CA VAL A 153 -16.87 -5.48 -23.39
C VAL A 153 -17.51 -4.24 -22.80
N GLN A 154 -18.73 -3.94 -23.28
CA GLN A 154 -19.58 -2.93 -22.68
C GLN A 154 -20.43 -3.55 -21.59
N TYR A 155 -20.51 -2.89 -20.45
CA TYR A 155 -21.33 -3.34 -19.34
C TYR A 155 -21.73 -2.15 -18.47
N ALA A 156 -23.00 -2.03 -18.14
CA ALA A 156 -23.55 -0.98 -17.28
C ALA A 156 -23.12 0.44 -17.72
N GLY A 157 -23.11 0.71 -19.03
CA GLY A 157 -22.72 2.00 -19.61
C GLY A 157 -21.23 2.34 -19.51
N GLN A 158 -20.38 1.35 -19.25
CA GLN A 158 -18.92 1.46 -19.14
C GLN A 158 -18.24 0.48 -20.10
N LEU A 159 -16.92 0.63 -20.28
CA LEU A 159 -16.09 -0.26 -21.09
C LEU A 159 -15.04 -0.93 -20.20
N TYR A 160 -14.84 -2.22 -20.38
CA TYR A 160 -13.86 -3.02 -19.65
C TYR A 160 -13.04 -3.87 -20.61
N PHE A 161 -11.77 -4.09 -20.30
CA PHE A 161 -11.05 -5.26 -20.82
C PHE A 161 -11.81 -6.52 -20.39
N ASP A 162 -12.03 -7.45 -21.30
CA ASP A 162 -12.57 -8.77 -20.96
C ASP A 162 -11.50 -9.57 -20.21
N PRO A 163 -11.70 -9.90 -18.90
CA PRO A 163 -10.72 -10.66 -18.13
C PRO A 163 -10.50 -12.09 -18.66
N GLY A 164 -11.45 -12.63 -19.43
CA GLY A 164 -11.39 -13.96 -20.04
C GLY A 164 -10.37 -14.11 -21.15
N LEU A 165 -9.91 -13.00 -21.74
CA LEU A 165 -8.98 -13.01 -22.86
C LEU A 165 -7.52 -12.96 -22.38
N PRO A 166 -6.65 -13.92 -22.78
CA PRO A 166 -5.22 -13.86 -22.49
C PRO A 166 -4.55 -12.56 -22.94
N GLU A 167 -4.97 -11.99 -24.07
CA GLU A 167 -4.45 -10.76 -24.65
C GLU A 167 -4.74 -9.54 -23.76
N SER A 168 -5.91 -9.50 -23.11
CA SER A 168 -6.24 -8.47 -22.11
C SER A 168 -5.25 -8.51 -20.95
N ARG A 169 -4.96 -9.70 -20.41
CA ARG A 169 -4.01 -9.84 -19.28
C ARG A 169 -2.58 -9.48 -19.70
N LYS A 170 -2.15 -9.92 -20.88
CA LYS A 170 -0.86 -9.55 -21.47
C LYS A 170 -0.71 -8.04 -21.64
N TYR A 171 -1.76 -7.36 -22.08
CA TYR A 171 -1.77 -5.90 -22.19
C TYR A 171 -1.65 -5.23 -20.81
N ILE A 172 -2.40 -5.68 -19.80
CA ILE A 172 -2.31 -5.13 -18.45
C ILE A 172 -0.91 -5.34 -17.85
N CYS A 173 -0.32 -6.53 -18.00
CA CYS A 173 1.05 -6.80 -17.55
C CYS A 173 2.08 -5.95 -18.30
N LYS A 174 1.85 -5.64 -19.58
CA LYS A 174 2.69 -4.70 -20.34
C LYS A 174 2.67 -3.29 -19.73
N ILE A 175 1.51 -2.80 -19.28
CA ILE A 175 1.40 -1.51 -18.58
C ILE A 175 2.10 -1.53 -17.23
N VAL A 176 1.92 -2.61 -16.45
CA VAL A 176 2.64 -2.80 -15.18
C VAL A 176 4.16 -2.78 -15.41
N ARG A 177 4.65 -3.53 -16.40
CA ARG A 177 6.07 -3.54 -16.78
C ARG A 177 6.58 -2.15 -17.16
N ASP A 178 5.81 -1.41 -17.94
CA ASP A 178 6.15 -0.03 -18.33
C ASP A 178 6.35 0.87 -17.11
N ILE A 179 5.43 0.82 -16.15
CA ILE A 179 5.52 1.60 -14.91
C ILE A 179 6.75 1.18 -14.09
N VAL A 180 6.88 -0.11 -13.78
CA VAL A 180 7.92 -0.61 -12.87
C VAL A 180 9.31 -0.41 -13.45
N THR A 181 9.49 -0.60 -14.75
CA THR A 181 10.81 -0.44 -15.39
C THR A 181 11.26 1.02 -15.45
N ARG A 182 10.35 1.96 -15.74
CA ARG A 182 10.72 3.37 -15.97
C ARG A 182 10.69 4.25 -14.74
N TYR A 183 9.88 3.92 -13.74
CA TYR A 183 9.66 4.77 -12.57
C TYR A 183 10.15 4.10 -11.29
N ASP A 184 10.68 4.88 -10.35
CA ASP A 184 11.11 4.39 -9.02
C ASP A 184 9.93 4.29 -8.05
N VAL A 185 8.90 3.54 -8.44
CA VAL A 185 7.75 3.24 -7.57
C VAL A 185 8.13 2.22 -6.50
N ASP A 186 7.55 2.32 -5.32
CA ASP A 186 7.79 1.38 -4.21
C ASP A 186 6.82 0.19 -4.26
N ALA A 187 5.65 0.38 -4.88
CA ALA A 187 4.71 -0.69 -5.15
C ALA A 187 3.82 -0.43 -6.37
N ILE A 188 3.27 -1.51 -6.91
CA ILE A 188 2.04 -1.50 -7.72
C ILE A 188 0.86 -1.80 -6.79
N HIS A 189 -0.23 -1.06 -6.95
CA HIS A 189 -1.45 -1.23 -6.17
C HIS A 189 -2.66 -1.41 -7.09
N MET A 190 -3.50 -2.39 -6.79
CA MET A 190 -4.82 -2.54 -7.41
C MET A 190 -5.90 -2.33 -6.35
N ASP A 191 -7.00 -1.69 -6.71
CA ASP A 191 -8.18 -1.54 -5.84
C ASP A 191 -9.13 -2.74 -5.99
N ASP A 192 -10.43 -2.52 -5.79
CA ASP A 192 -11.48 -3.54 -5.73
C ASP A 192 -12.18 -3.82 -7.07
N TYR A 193 -11.76 -3.18 -8.16
CA TYR A 193 -12.39 -3.39 -9.47
C TYR A 193 -11.74 -4.54 -10.24
N PHE A 194 -12.32 -5.73 -10.05
CA PHE A 194 -12.02 -6.92 -10.84
C PHE A 194 -13.02 -7.06 -11.99
N TYR A 195 -13.94 -8.03 -11.92
CA TYR A 195 -15.19 -7.88 -12.66
C TYR A 195 -16.01 -6.73 -12.06
N PRO A 196 -16.80 -6.02 -12.89
CA PRO A 196 -17.60 -4.91 -12.40
C PRO A 196 -18.72 -5.38 -11.46
N TYR A 197 -19.18 -4.46 -10.62
CA TYR A 197 -20.26 -4.73 -9.68
C TYR A 197 -21.52 -5.21 -10.45
N PRO A 198 -22.30 -6.15 -9.90
CA PRO A 198 -23.53 -6.61 -10.53
C PRO A 198 -24.48 -5.44 -10.87
N ASN A 199 -24.99 -5.43 -12.10
CA ASN A 199 -25.97 -4.47 -12.57
C ASN A 199 -27.30 -5.21 -12.80
N PRO A 200 -28.39 -4.85 -12.08
CA PRO A 200 -29.64 -5.58 -12.17
C PRO A 200 -30.15 -5.73 -13.61
N GLY A 201 -30.43 -6.96 -14.03
CA GLY A 201 -30.97 -7.27 -15.36
C GLY A 201 -29.94 -7.29 -16.49
N GLU A 202 -28.65 -7.09 -16.20
CA GLU A 202 -27.57 -7.14 -17.18
C GLU A 202 -26.50 -8.14 -16.74
N GLU A 203 -26.23 -9.15 -17.57
CA GLU A 203 -25.12 -10.08 -17.35
C GLU A 203 -23.84 -9.54 -18.01
N PHE A 204 -22.70 -9.77 -17.38
CA PHE A 204 -21.41 -9.44 -17.98
C PHE A 204 -21.21 -10.27 -19.26
N PRO A 205 -20.98 -9.64 -20.44
CA PRO A 205 -21.13 -10.30 -21.73
C PRO A 205 -19.86 -11.04 -22.17
N ASP A 206 -19.46 -12.06 -21.40
CA ASP A 206 -18.27 -12.90 -21.65
C ASP A 206 -18.61 -14.28 -22.23
N ASN A 207 -19.73 -14.39 -22.95
CA ASN A 207 -20.15 -15.65 -23.57
C ASN A 207 -19.15 -16.15 -24.61
N VAL A 208 -18.62 -15.25 -25.44
CA VAL A 208 -17.65 -15.58 -26.49
C VAL A 208 -16.31 -16.00 -25.88
N SER A 209 -15.80 -15.24 -24.90
CA SER A 209 -14.54 -15.55 -24.23
C SER A 209 -14.64 -16.81 -23.37
N PHE A 210 -15.78 -17.08 -22.72
CA PHE A 210 -15.99 -18.35 -22.02
C PHE A 210 -16.00 -19.55 -22.97
N ALA A 211 -16.65 -19.44 -24.13
CA ALA A 211 -16.66 -20.51 -25.12
C ALA A 211 -15.26 -20.80 -25.69
N ALA A 212 -14.48 -19.74 -25.97
CA ALA A 212 -13.14 -19.87 -26.54
C ALA A 212 -12.06 -20.26 -25.51
N TYR A 213 -12.14 -19.72 -24.29
CA TYR A 213 -11.09 -19.80 -23.27
C TYR A 213 -11.57 -20.36 -21.94
N GLY A 214 -12.64 -21.15 -21.94
CA GLY A 214 -13.27 -21.73 -20.74
C GLY A 214 -12.39 -22.67 -19.92
N ARG A 215 -11.23 -23.13 -20.45
CA ARG A 215 -10.23 -23.98 -19.75
C ARG A 215 -10.82 -25.18 -18.99
N GLY A 216 -11.90 -25.78 -19.49
CA GLY A 216 -12.55 -26.95 -18.89
C GLY A 216 -13.43 -26.65 -17.67
N PHE A 217 -13.59 -25.38 -17.28
CA PHE A 217 -14.52 -25.00 -16.21
C PHE A 217 -15.97 -25.18 -16.66
N THR A 218 -16.76 -25.91 -15.87
CA THR A 218 -18.20 -26.09 -16.10
C THR A 218 -19.05 -24.97 -15.50
N ARG A 219 -18.54 -24.29 -14.46
CA ARG A 219 -19.20 -23.14 -13.83
C ARG A 219 -18.50 -21.85 -14.24
N ARG A 220 -19.23 -20.96 -14.91
CA ARG A 220 -18.72 -19.66 -15.36
C ARG A 220 -18.11 -18.83 -14.22
N ALA A 221 -18.70 -18.88 -13.03
CA ALA A 221 -18.17 -18.17 -11.86
C ALA A 221 -16.76 -18.65 -11.44
N ASP A 222 -16.47 -19.95 -11.54
CA ASP A 222 -15.13 -20.48 -11.25
C ASP A 222 -14.13 -20.01 -12.30
N TRP A 223 -14.52 -20.04 -13.57
CA TRP A 223 -13.70 -19.53 -14.67
C TRP A 223 -13.39 -18.04 -14.53
N ARG A 224 -14.39 -17.22 -14.16
CA ARG A 224 -14.19 -15.78 -13.89
C ARG A 224 -13.19 -15.57 -12.76
N ARG A 225 -13.31 -16.33 -11.65
CA ARG A 225 -12.33 -16.28 -10.55
C ARG A 225 -10.93 -16.67 -11.04
N ASP A 226 -10.82 -17.74 -11.83
CA ASP A 226 -9.54 -18.20 -12.37
C ASP A 226 -8.92 -17.15 -13.31
N ASN A 227 -9.69 -16.46 -14.14
CA ASN A 227 -9.19 -15.37 -14.98
C ASN A 227 -8.52 -14.26 -14.15
N VAL A 228 -9.14 -13.86 -13.03
CA VAL A 228 -8.58 -12.86 -12.12
C VAL A 228 -7.35 -13.41 -11.41
N ASN A 229 -7.40 -14.66 -10.93
CA ASN A 229 -6.28 -15.34 -10.28
C ASN A 229 -5.04 -15.38 -11.18
N VAL A 230 -5.22 -15.73 -12.45
CA VAL A 230 -4.13 -15.75 -13.45
C VAL A 230 -3.55 -14.36 -13.65
N LEU A 231 -4.37 -13.31 -13.78
CA LEU A 231 -3.84 -11.94 -13.89
C LEU A 231 -3.03 -11.54 -12.65
N ILE A 232 -3.53 -11.80 -11.45
CA ILE A 232 -2.84 -11.46 -10.19
C ILE A 232 -1.47 -12.14 -10.14
N LYS A 233 -1.39 -13.42 -10.49
CA LYS A 233 -0.13 -14.15 -10.59
C LYS A 233 0.80 -13.56 -11.66
N GLU A 234 0.30 -13.28 -12.86
CA GLU A 234 1.10 -12.71 -13.97
C GLU A 234 1.63 -11.30 -13.63
N ILE A 235 0.85 -10.48 -12.91
CA ILE A 235 1.29 -9.16 -12.42
C ILE A 235 2.40 -9.33 -11.39
N HIS A 236 2.24 -10.24 -10.42
CA HIS A 236 3.27 -10.53 -9.43
C HIS A 236 4.59 -10.91 -10.10
N GLU A 237 4.55 -11.88 -11.02
CA GLU A 237 5.71 -12.35 -11.77
C GLU A 237 6.35 -11.21 -12.58
N THR A 238 5.52 -10.40 -13.26
CA THR A 238 5.99 -9.22 -14.00
C THR A 238 6.72 -8.23 -13.10
N VAL A 239 6.21 -7.94 -11.90
CA VAL A 239 6.87 -7.03 -10.95
C VAL A 239 8.21 -7.61 -10.47
N ARG A 240 8.25 -8.90 -10.10
CA ARG A 240 9.47 -9.57 -9.65
C ARG A 240 10.57 -9.57 -10.71
N GLU A 241 10.20 -9.84 -11.96
CA GLU A 241 11.13 -9.84 -13.10
C GLU A 241 11.71 -8.44 -13.39
N CYS A 242 10.96 -7.38 -13.13
CA CYS A 242 11.41 -6.02 -13.40
C CYS A 242 12.27 -5.46 -12.26
N LYS A 243 11.73 -5.48 -11.03
CA LYS A 243 12.38 -4.92 -9.84
C LYS A 243 11.97 -5.74 -8.60
N PRO A 244 12.79 -6.68 -8.13
CA PRO A 244 12.41 -7.63 -7.07
C PRO A 244 12.16 -7.01 -5.68
N TRP A 245 12.45 -5.71 -5.48
CA TRP A 245 12.12 -4.97 -4.26
C TRP A 245 10.79 -4.20 -4.32
N VAL A 246 10.24 -3.95 -5.51
CA VAL A 246 8.95 -3.26 -5.67
C VAL A 246 7.86 -4.19 -5.19
N LYS A 247 6.91 -3.74 -4.38
CA LYS A 247 5.84 -4.58 -3.83
C LYS A 247 4.64 -4.64 -4.79
N PHE A 248 3.80 -5.65 -4.68
CA PHE A 248 2.50 -5.71 -5.36
C PHE A 248 1.40 -5.98 -4.33
N GLY A 249 0.42 -5.09 -4.23
CA GLY A 249 -0.69 -5.28 -3.29
C GLY A 249 -2.05 -4.93 -3.85
N VAL A 250 -3.08 -5.38 -3.13
CA VAL A 250 -4.48 -5.25 -3.52
C VAL A 250 -5.30 -4.64 -2.39
N SER A 251 -6.27 -3.78 -2.72
CA SER A 251 -7.27 -3.23 -1.80
C SER A 251 -8.65 -3.74 -2.19
N PRO A 252 -8.99 -5.00 -1.82
CA PRO A 252 -10.26 -5.61 -2.21
C PRO A 252 -11.44 -5.03 -1.41
N PHE A 253 -12.66 -5.37 -1.82
CA PHE A 253 -13.86 -5.03 -1.07
C PHE A 253 -13.78 -5.57 0.38
N GLY A 254 -14.45 -4.93 1.34
CA GLY A 254 -14.29 -5.29 2.74
C GLY A 254 -14.88 -6.65 3.14
N ILE A 255 -15.84 -7.19 2.39
CA ILE A 255 -16.42 -8.53 2.63
C ILE A 255 -15.80 -9.52 1.64
N TYR A 256 -15.12 -10.55 2.13
CA TYR A 256 -14.65 -11.65 1.27
C TYR A 256 -15.83 -12.52 0.82
N ARG A 257 -16.56 -13.07 1.80
CA ARG A 257 -17.81 -13.83 1.66
C ARG A 257 -18.69 -13.60 2.89
N ASN A 258 -20.00 -13.61 2.70
CA ASN A 258 -21.02 -13.65 3.74
C ASN A 258 -21.14 -15.09 4.25
N LYS A 259 -21.41 -15.26 5.54
CA LYS A 259 -21.59 -16.58 6.16
C LYS A 259 -22.74 -17.39 5.54
N LYS A 260 -23.77 -16.73 5.02
CA LYS A 260 -24.90 -17.38 4.32
C LYS A 260 -24.46 -18.10 3.03
N ASN A 261 -23.36 -17.66 2.42
CA ASN A 261 -22.84 -18.20 1.17
C ASN A 261 -21.72 -19.23 1.41
N ASP A 262 -20.98 -19.08 2.50
CA ASP A 262 -19.88 -19.96 2.90
C ASP A 262 -19.78 -20.01 4.44
N PRO A 263 -19.77 -21.19 5.09
CA PRO A 263 -19.61 -21.29 6.54
C PRO A 263 -18.38 -20.58 7.12
N ASN A 264 -17.32 -20.40 6.32
CA ASN A 264 -16.11 -19.65 6.69
C ASN A 264 -16.21 -18.14 6.40
N GLY A 265 -17.33 -17.67 5.83
CA GLY A 265 -17.61 -16.25 5.58
C GLY A 265 -17.78 -15.45 6.87
N SER A 266 -17.74 -14.13 6.76
CA SER A 266 -18.01 -13.22 7.87
C SER A 266 -19.52 -13.10 8.14
N GLU A 267 -19.90 -12.75 9.36
CA GLU A 267 -21.30 -12.46 9.77
C GLU A 267 -21.77 -11.14 9.13
N THR A 268 -21.95 -11.15 7.82
CA THR A 268 -22.29 -10.00 6.99
C THR A 268 -23.34 -10.38 5.95
N ASN A 269 -23.93 -9.36 5.32
CA ASN A 269 -24.99 -9.52 4.32
C ASN A 269 -24.88 -8.46 3.21
N GLY A 270 -23.69 -8.33 2.61
CA GLY A 270 -23.41 -7.35 1.57
C GLY A 270 -22.84 -7.97 0.28
N LEU A 271 -22.37 -7.11 -0.61
CA LEU A 271 -21.55 -7.48 -1.77
C LEU A 271 -20.30 -8.25 -1.32
N GLN A 272 -19.83 -9.22 -2.09
CA GLN A 272 -18.71 -10.10 -1.73
C GLN A 272 -17.64 -10.13 -2.81
N ASN A 273 -16.37 -10.15 -2.40
CA ASN A 273 -15.26 -10.33 -3.35
C ASN A 273 -15.38 -11.63 -4.14
N TYR A 274 -15.53 -12.76 -3.46
CA TYR A 274 -15.42 -14.08 -4.10
C TYR A 274 -16.58 -14.39 -5.04
N ASP A 275 -17.80 -14.02 -4.63
CA ASP A 275 -19.04 -14.40 -5.29
C ASP A 275 -19.44 -13.39 -6.37
N ASP A 276 -19.33 -12.09 -6.09
CA ASP A 276 -19.88 -11.04 -6.95
C ASP A 276 -18.81 -10.37 -7.83
N LEU A 277 -17.59 -10.23 -7.31
CA LEU A 277 -16.46 -9.59 -8.00
C LEU A 277 -15.43 -10.59 -8.55
N TYR A 278 -15.63 -11.88 -8.26
CA TYR A 278 -14.77 -13.01 -8.66
C TYR A 278 -13.30 -12.83 -8.22
N ALA A 279 -13.10 -12.26 -7.04
CA ALA A 279 -11.80 -11.99 -6.45
C ALA A 279 -11.50 -12.97 -5.30
N ASP A 280 -10.67 -13.97 -5.56
CA ASP A 280 -10.24 -14.93 -4.55
C ASP A 280 -9.00 -14.46 -3.76
N VAL A 281 -9.19 -13.40 -2.99
CA VAL A 281 -8.11 -12.72 -2.25
C VAL A 281 -7.34 -13.68 -1.32
N LEU A 282 -8.04 -14.61 -0.66
CA LEU A 282 -7.37 -15.56 0.24
C LEU A 282 -6.41 -16.47 -0.52
N LEU A 283 -6.78 -16.92 -1.72
CA LEU A 283 -5.89 -17.69 -2.58
C LEU A 283 -4.64 -16.89 -2.95
N TRP A 284 -4.78 -15.60 -3.29
CA TRP A 284 -3.64 -14.75 -3.64
C TRP A 284 -2.68 -14.54 -2.47
N VAL A 285 -3.23 -14.29 -1.27
CA VAL A 285 -2.46 -14.12 -0.04
C VAL A 285 -1.72 -15.41 0.33
N ASN A 286 -2.40 -16.56 0.28
CA ASN A 286 -1.82 -17.85 0.67
C ASN A 286 -0.75 -18.33 -0.30
N ASN A 287 -0.93 -18.09 -1.61
CA ASN A 287 0.07 -18.41 -2.62
C ASN A 287 1.18 -17.36 -2.75
N GLY A 288 1.05 -16.24 -2.04
CA GLY A 288 2.05 -15.17 -2.06
C GLY A 288 2.10 -14.36 -3.34
N TRP A 289 1.01 -14.36 -4.13
CA TRP A 289 0.90 -13.58 -5.36
C TRP A 289 0.64 -12.09 -5.09
N VAL A 290 0.31 -11.74 -3.85
CA VAL A 290 0.32 -10.36 -3.37
C VAL A 290 1.26 -10.27 -2.17
N ASP A 291 1.94 -9.13 -2.04
CA ASP A 291 2.85 -8.83 -0.95
C ASP A 291 2.13 -8.18 0.23
N TYR A 292 0.95 -7.61 0.01
CA TYR A 292 0.04 -7.13 1.07
C TYR A 292 -1.41 -7.06 0.57
N ASN A 293 -2.36 -7.02 1.50
CA ASN A 293 -3.76 -6.72 1.21
C ASN A 293 -4.33 -5.62 2.12
N ILE A 294 -5.24 -4.81 1.56
CA ILE A 294 -5.90 -3.68 2.24
C ILE A 294 -7.43 -3.77 2.10
N PRO A 295 -8.13 -4.71 2.74
CA PRO A 295 -9.59 -4.77 2.66
C PRO A 295 -10.24 -3.43 3.03
N GLN A 296 -11.17 -3.00 2.19
CA GLN A 296 -11.92 -1.75 2.33
C GLN A 296 -13.03 -1.89 3.39
N ILE A 297 -12.67 -1.85 4.67
CA ILE A 297 -13.62 -1.95 5.80
C ILE A 297 -14.21 -0.56 6.08
N TYR A 298 -14.98 -0.06 5.13
CA TYR A 298 -15.49 1.31 5.10
C TYR A 298 -16.78 1.52 5.90
N TRP A 299 -17.15 0.60 6.78
CA TRP A 299 -18.32 0.71 7.63
C TRP A 299 -17.98 1.18 9.04
N GLU A 300 -18.99 1.62 9.79
CA GLU A 300 -18.89 1.88 11.21
C GLU A 300 -18.91 0.59 12.04
N ILE A 301 -18.36 0.66 13.26
CA ILE A 301 -18.58 -0.37 14.29
C ILE A 301 -20.08 -0.38 14.61
N GLY A 302 -20.66 -1.57 14.62
CA GLY A 302 -22.09 -1.82 14.81
C GLY A 302 -22.91 -1.77 13.51
N HIS A 303 -22.31 -1.65 12.34
CA HIS A 303 -23.08 -1.60 11.08
C HIS A 303 -23.84 -2.92 10.85
N PRO A 304 -25.18 -2.89 10.66
CA PRO A 304 -26.01 -4.11 10.72
C PRO A 304 -25.73 -5.14 9.63
N ALA A 305 -25.27 -4.71 8.45
CA ALA A 305 -24.98 -5.62 7.34
C ALA A 305 -23.48 -5.94 7.16
N ALA A 306 -22.59 -5.17 7.81
CA ALA A 306 -21.17 -5.18 7.49
C ALA A 306 -20.36 -4.54 8.64
N ASP A 307 -20.55 -5.05 9.86
CA ASP A 307 -19.93 -4.49 11.05
C ASP A 307 -18.40 -4.46 10.93
N TYR A 308 -17.81 -3.29 11.22
CA TYR A 308 -16.37 -3.09 11.18
C TYR A 308 -15.62 -4.08 12.09
N ASP A 309 -16.11 -4.31 13.31
CA ASP A 309 -15.42 -5.19 14.28
C ASP A 309 -15.41 -6.65 13.79
N THR A 310 -16.56 -7.13 13.35
CA THR A 310 -16.71 -8.43 12.69
C THR A 310 -15.73 -8.59 11.53
N LEU A 311 -15.66 -7.60 10.63
CA LEU A 311 -14.83 -7.69 9.43
C LEU A 311 -13.34 -7.65 9.73
N ILE A 312 -12.87 -6.73 10.57
CA ILE A 312 -11.44 -6.62 10.87
C ILE A 312 -10.92 -7.89 11.56
N ARG A 313 -11.70 -8.46 12.49
CA ARG A 313 -11.36 -9.74 13.15
C ARG A 313 -11.42 -10.91 12.19
N TRP A 314 -12.32 -10.89 11.20
CA TRP A 314 -12.38 -11.92 10.18
C TRP A 314 -11.11 -11.90 9.32
N TRP A 315 -10.72 -10.73 8.79
CA TRP A 315 -9.50 -10.60 7.98
C TRP A 315 -8.25 -10.95 8.79
N ALA A 316 -8.15 -10.46 10.02
CA ALA A 316 -7.03 -10.73 10.92
C ALA A 316 -6.79 -12.24 11.15
N ARG A 317 -7.85 -13.06 11.07
CA ARG A 317 -7.77 -14.53 11.21
C ARG A 317 -7.45 -15.25 9.90
N HIS A 318 -7.92 -14.76 8.76
CA HIS A 318 -7.92 -15.52 7.49
C HIS A 318 -6.83 -15.09 6.49
N SER A 319 -6.20 -13.93 6.65
CA SER A 319 -5.18 -13.42 5.70
C SER A 319 -3.79 -13.26 6.31
N ALA A 320 -3.40 -14.13 7.25
CA ALA A 320 -2.15 -13.98 8.01
C ALA A 320 -0.86 -14.31 7.22
N ALA A 321 -0.95 -14.90 6.03
CA ALA A 321 0.23 -15.27 5.24
C ALA A 321 0.96 -14.05 4.62
N ARG A 322 0.32 -12.89 4.59
CA ARG A 322 0.88 -11.62 4.10
C ARG A 322 0.46 -10.46 5.02
N PRO A 323 1.22 -9.35 5.04
CA PRO A 323 0.83 -8.12 5.73
C PRO A 323 -0.62 -7.70 5.40
N LEU A 324 -1.40 -7.50 6.46
CA LEU A 324 -2.77 -6.99 6.40
C LEU A 324 -2.81 -5.54 6.87
N TYR A 325 -3.33 -4.65 6.04
CA TYR A 325 -3.65 -3.27 6.39
C TYR A 325 -5.16 -3.05 6.27
N ILE A 326 -5.72 -2.06 6.96
CA ILE A 326 -7.17 -1.81 6.90
C ILE A 326 -7.47 -0.53 6.13
N GLY A 327 -8.33 -0.62 5.12
CA GLY A 327 -8.89 0.55 4.45
C GLY A 327 -9.94 1.22 5.33
N GLN A 328 -9.73 2.49 5.66
CA GLN A 328 -10.58 3.26 6.57
C GLN A 328 -11.32 4.36 5.82
N ASP A 329 -12.66 4.37 5.88
CA ASP A 329 -13.43 5.56 5.48
C ASP A 329 -13.33 6.62 6.60
N VAL A 330 -12.59 7.69 6.33
CA VAL A 330 -12.36 8.79 7.27
C VAL A 330 -13.66 9.50 7.61
N ILE A 331 -14.50 9.80 6.61
CA ILE A 331 -15.74 10.56 6.79
C ILE A 331 -16.72 9.79 7.66
N ARG A 332 -16.89 8.50 7.38
CA ARG A 332 -17.76 7.66 8.20
C ARG A 332 -17.24 7.49 9.61
N THR A 333 -15.93 7.31 9.76
CA THR A 333 -15.29 7.15 11.08
C THR A 333 -15.50 8.36 11.97
N VAL A 334 -15.45 9.57 11.42
CA VAL A 334 -15.65 10.80 12.21
C VAL A 334 -17.10 11.22 12.39
N SER A 335 -18.01 10.78 11.52
CA SER A 335 -19.43 11.17 11.57
C SER A 335 -20.29 10.24 12.43
N LYS A 336 -19.83 9.03 12.71
CA LYS A 336 -20.56 8.04 13.51
C LYS A 336 -20.12 8.10 14.97
N ALA A 337 -21.09 8.13 15.87
CA ALA A 337 -20.86 8.08 17.30
C ALA A 337 -20.31 6.71 17.72
N ASP A 338 -19.45 6.71 18.73
CA ASP A 338 -19.00 5.49 19.37
C ASP A 338 -20.14 4.82 20.15
N LEU A 339 -20.21 3.48 20.09
CA LEU A 339 -21.30 2.72 20.71
C LEU A 339 -21.24 2.77 22.25
N MET A 340 -20.05 2.89 22.83
CA MET A 340 -19.84 2.92 24.28
C MET A 340 -19.79 4.34 24.84
N ASN A 341 -19.43 5.33 24.00
CA ASN A 341 -19.43 6.74 24.35
C ASN A 341 -20.00 7.60 23.21
N PRO A 342 -21.32 7.87 23.21
CA PRO A 342 -21.97 8.63 22.13
C PRO A 342 -21.45 10.07 21.92
N ASN A 343 -20.67 10.61 22.88
CA ASN A 343 -20.10 11.96 22.80
C ASN A 343 -18.80 12.05 22.01
N GLN A 344 -18.29 10.93 21.46
CA GLN A 344 -17.11 10.89 20.61
C GLN A 344 -17.36 10.14 19.31
N SER A 345 -16.53 10.39 18.31
CA SER A 345 -16.51 9.61 17.07
C SER A 345 -15.87 8.24 17.28
N GLN A 346 -15.96 7.37 16.28
CA GLN A 346 -15.39 6.02 16.35
C GLN A 346 -13.87 5.94 16.15
N ILE A 347 -13.16 7.07 16.06
CA ILE A 347 -11.69 7.07 15.92
C ILE A 347 -11.02 6.23 17.02
N PRO A 348 -11.31 6.42 18.32
CA PRO A 348 -10.62 5.67 19.37
C PRO A 348 -10.91 4.19 19.34
N ALA A 349 -12.17 3.80 19.17
CA ALA A 349 -12.55 2.39 19.12
C ALA A 349 -11.91 1.67 17.92
N LYS A 350 -11.87 2.28 16.74
CA LYS A 350 -11.26 1.67 15.55
C LYS A 350 -9.74 1.51 15.70
N TYR A 351 -9.02 2.52 16.20
CA TYR A 351 -7.57 2.41 16.42
C TYR A 351 -7.21 1.41 17.52
N ASN A 352 -7.96 1.41 18.63
CA ASN A 352 -7.76 0.44 19.71
C ASN A 352 -7.96 -0.99 19.20
N LEU A 353 -9.03 -1.22 18.44
CA LEU A 353 -9.32 -2.52 17.85
C LEU A 353 -8.23 -2.94 16.85
N GLN A 354 -7.84 -2.06 15.93
CA GLN A 354 -6.76 -2.32 14.98
C GLN A 354 -5.47 -2.75 15.68
N ARG A 355 -5.01 -1.99 16.67
CA ARG A 355 -3.75 -2.27 17.40
C ARG A 355 -3.85 -3.46 18.36
N SER A 356 -5.06 -3.89 18.70
CA SER A 356 -5.28 -5.13 19.48
C SER A 356 -5.05 -6.40 18.66
N LEU A 357 -5.00 -6.31 17.33
CA LEU A 357 -4.87 -7.45 16.41
C LEU A 357 -3.44 -7.52 15.83
N PRO A 358 -2.58 -8.45 16.28
CA PRO A 358 -1.17 -8.47 15.87
C PRO A 358 -0.92 -8.65 14.37
N THR A 359 -1.85 -9.29 13.65
CA THR A 359 -1.78 -9.49 12.20
C THR A 359 -2.08 -8.23 11.40
N VAL A 360 -2.75 -7.23 12.00
CA VAL A 360 -3.06 -5.96 11.35
C VAL A 360 -1.91 -4.99 11.55
N GLN A 361 -1.13 -4.74 10.49
CA GLN A 361 0.13 -3.99 10.55
C GLN A 361 -0.01 -2.51 10.17
N GLY A 362 -1.24 -1.99 10.09
CA GLY A 362 -1.50 -0.59 9.80
C GLY A 362 -2.84 -0.34 9.11
N SER A 363 -2.99 0.87 8.56
CA SER A 363 -4.19 1.28 7.85
C SER A 363 -3.90 2.24 6.70
N CYS A 364 -4.85 2.35 5.78
CA CYS A 364 -4.83 3.31 4.71
C CYS A 364 -6.13 4.15 4.70
N GLN A 365 -5.98 5.45 4.48
CA GLN A 365 -6.99 6.44 4.80
C GLN A 365 -7.74 6.83 3.51
N TRP A 366 -9.00 6.40 3.39
CA TRP A 366 -9.89 6.78 2.30
C TRP A 366 -10.75 7.98 2.70
N TYR A 367 -10.65 9.12 2.03
CA TYR A 367 -9.62 9.50 1.05
C TYR A 367 -8.71 10.58 1.64
N ALA A 368 -7.52 10.75 1.06
CA ALA A 368 -6.48 11.62 1.60
C ALA A 368 -6.96 13.04 1.89
N ALA A 369 -7.84 13.61 1.05
CA ALA A 369 -8.33 14.97 1.26
C ALA A 369 -9.13 15.11 2.57
N ALA A 370 -9.85 14.08 3.02
CA ALA A 370 -10.55 14.12 4.30
C ALA A 370 -9.57 14.26 5.49
N VAL A 371 -8.38 13.67 5.38
CA VAL A 371 -7.29 13.86 6.34
C VAL A 371 -6.69 15.26 6.21
N VAL A 372 -6.40 15.72 5.00
CA VAL A 372 -5.83 17.06 4.75
C VAL A 372 -6.73 18.17 5.26
N GLU A 373 -8.04 18.05 5.05
CA GLU A 373 -9.08 18.97 5.52
C GLU A 373 -9.42 18.81 7.02
N ASN A 374 -8.74 17.90 7.72
CA ASN A 374 -8.93 17.62 9.15
C ASN A 374 -10.40 17.37 9.53
N LYS A 375 -11.14 16.61 8.69
CA LYS A 375 -12.56 16.32 8.94
C LYS A 375 -12.74 15.69 10.31
N GLY A 376 -13.63 16.28 11.12
CA GLY A 376 -13.91 15.79 12.48
C GLY A 376 -12.67 15.68 13.38
N ASN A 377 -11.68 16.57 13.20
CA ASN A 377 -10.39 16.57 13.91
C ASN A 377 -9.54 15.30 13.70
N TYR A 378 -9.78 14.56 12.61
CA TYR A 378 -9.09 13.29 12.35
C TYR A 378 -7.57 13.44 12.30
N ARG A 379 -7.06 14.41 11.52
CA ARG A 379 -5.62 14.67 11.40
C ARG A 379 -5.01 15.03 12.74
N ASP A 380 -5.69 15.88 13.52
CA ASP A 380 -5.18 16.28 14.83
C ASP A 380 -5.10 15.09 15.80
N MET A 381 -6.05 14.16 15.73
CA MET A 381 -6.00 12.91 16.50
C MET A 381 -4.85 12.01 16.05
N LEU A 382 -4.57 11.93 14.75
CA LEU A 382 -3.37 11.24 14.26
C LEU A 382 -2.10 11.86 14.84
N VAL A 383 -1.93 13.18 14.70
CA VAL A 383 -0.72 13.88 15.14
C VAL A 383 -0.51 13.76 16.65
N LYS A 384 -1.57 13.95 17.44
CA LYS A 384 -1.45 14.05 18.90
C LYS A 384 -1.39 12.69 19.58
N GLU A 385 -2.08 11.70 19.03
CA GLU A 385 -2.35 10.43 19.72
C GLU A 385 -1.90 9.21 18.94
N TYR A 386 -2.37 8.99 17.71
CA TYR A 386 -2.14 7.69 17.06
C TYR A 386 -0.79 7.59 16.36
N HIS A 387 -0.33 8.67 15.71
CA HIS A 387 0.91 8.77 14.93
C HIS A 387 1.90 9.76 15.55
N LYS A 388 1.85 9.95 16.87
CA LYS A 388 2.68 10.91 17.63
C LYS A 388 4.17 10.80 17.34
N TYR A 389 4.67 9.58 17.12
CA TYR A 389 6.07 9.32 16.79
C TYR A 389 6.20 8.76 15.36
N PRO A 390 7.34 9.00 14.68
CA PRO A 390 7.64 8.36 13.41
C PRO A 390 7.54 6.84 13.50
N ALA A 391 7.06 6.20 12.45
CA ALA A 391 7.08 4.75 12.30
C ALA A 391 7.74 4.37 10.99
N LEU A 392 8.54 3.31 11.05
CA LEU A 392 9.04 2.64 9.85
C LEU A 392 7.88 1.87 9.21
N LEU A 393 8.02 1.56 7.93
CA LEU A 393 7.11 0.62 7.31
C LEU A 393 7.37 -0.81 7.86
N PRO A 394 6.35 -1.69 7.81
CA PRO A 394 6.54 -3.10 8.11
C PRO A 394 7.62 -3.70 7.23
N ALA A 395 8.47 -4.56 7.81
CA ALA A 395 9.46 -5.30 7.04
C ALA A 395 8.79 -6.37 6.17
N SER A 396 9.40 -6.71 5.04
CA SER A 396 8.89 -7.74 4.11
C SER A 396 9.80 -8.98 4.03
N PRO A 397 9.99 -9.73 5.14
CA PRO A 397 10.96 -10.83 5.21
C PRO A 397 10.59 -12.03 4.32
N PHE A 398 9.35 -12.11 3.87
CA PHE A 398 8.89 -13.13 2.90
C PHE A 398 9.39 -12.87 1.47
N MET A 399 9.91 -11.66 1.20
CA MET A 399 10.56 -11.31 -0.08
C MET A 399 12.09 -11.45 0.02
N ASP A 400 12.68 -10.88 1.08
CA ASP A 400 14.08 -11.04 1.47
C ASP A 400 14.22 -10.61 2.94
N ASP A 401 14.91 -11.40 3.75
CA ASP A 401 15.05 -11.20 5.21
C ASP A 401 16.44 -10.68 5.61
N LYS A 402 17.31 -10.43 4.63
CA LYS A 402 18.69 -10.04 4.86
C LYS A 402 18.84 -8.52 4.96
N ALA A 403 18.98 -8.04 6.19
CA ALA A 403 19.26 -6.64 6.44
C ALA A 403 20.58 -6.15 5.81
N PRO A 404 20.66 -4.86 5.41
CA PRO A 404 21.89 -4.26 4.93
C PRO A 404 22.98 -4.28 6.02
N GLY A 405 24.23 -4.08 5.60
CA GLY A 405 25.33 -3.92 6.55
C GLY A 405 25.13 -2.72 7.48
N LYS A 406 25.81 -2.72 8.64
CA LYS A 406 25.82 -1.54 9.52
C LYS A 406 26.50 -0.34 8.85
N VAL A 407 26.04 0.87 9.17
CA VAL A 407 26.66 2.12 8.67
C VAL A 407 28.15 2.18 9.03
N ARG A 408 28.94 2.90 8.23
CA ARG A 408 30.39 3.00 8.40
C ARG A 408 30.80 4.44 8.73
N LYS A 409 31.94 4.59 9.41
CA LYS A 409 32.58 5.90 9.68
C LYS A 409 31.67 6.91 10.41
N LEU A 410 30.78 6.47 11.30
CA LEU A 410 29.89 7.34 12.07
C LEU A 410 30.69 8.32 12.96
N LYS A 411 30.62 9.62 12.65
CA LYS A 411 31.32 10.66 13.40
C LYS A 411 30.60 12.02 13.31
N PRO A 412 30.66 12.84 14.36
CA PRO A 412 30.24 14.23 14.24
C PRO A 412 31.30 15.06 13.51
N VAL A 413 30.88 16.03 12.72
CA VAL A 413 31.74 16.93 11.92
C VAL A 413 31.14 18.33 11.95
N TRP A 414 31.99 19.35 12.05
CA TRP A 414 31.60 20.74 11.80
C TRP A 414 31.74 21.06 10.32
N THR A 415 30.68 21.57 9.71
CA THR A 415 30.66 22.08 8.33
C THR A 415 30.26 23.55 8.33
N ALA A 416 30.31 24.20 7.16
CA ALA A 416 29.79 25.55 6.98
C ALA A 416 28.28 25.65 7.31
N ASP A 417 27.54 24.55 7.17
CA ASP A 417 26.08 24.47 7.40
C ASP A 417 25.72 24.07 8.86
N GLY A 418 26.73 23.86 9.70
CA GLY A 418 26.62 23.59 11.13
C GLY A 418 27.19 22.24 11.57
N TYR A 419 26.83 21.83 12.79
CA TYR A 419 27.27 20.56 13.35
C TYR A 419 26.41 19.41 12.81
N ILE A 420 27.05 18.42 12.18
CA ILE A 420 26.36 17.27 11.60
C ILE A 420 26.89 15.95 12.17
N LEU A 421 26.04 14.94 12.24
CA LEU A 421 26.42 13.55 12.40
C LEU A 421 26.52 12.92 11.02
N PHE A 422 27.71 12.51 10.61
CA PHE A 422 27.97 11.92 9.30
C PHE A 422 28.28 10.43 9.40
N TRP A 423 27.86 9.65 8.40
CA TRP A 423 28.23 8.26 8.19
C TRP A 423 28.40 7.99 6.69
N THR A 424 28.70 6.75 6.32
CA THR A 424 28.75 6.29 4.94
C THR A 424 27.97 5.00 4.81
N ALA A 425 27.33 4.77 3.66
CA ALA A 425 26.61 3.54 3.37
C ALA A 425 27.46 2.28 3.63
N PRO A 426 26.87 1.18 4.11
CA PRO A 426 27.50 -0.13 4.03
C PRO A 426 27.80 -0.51 2.57
N LYS A 427 28.76 -1.42 2.36
CA LYS A 427 28.93 -2.05 1.04
C LYS A 427 27.82 -3.09 0.85
N ALA A 428 27.28 -3.19 -0.35
CA ALA A 428 26.29 -4.19 -0.75
C ALA A 428 26.78 -4.96 -1.98
N LYS A 429 26.39 -6.23 -2.10
CA LYS A 429 26.71 -7.06 -3.28
C LYS A 429 25.62 -7.02 -4.33
N THR A 430 24.36 -6.93 -3.90
CA THR A 430 23.16 -6.89 -4.74
C THR A 430 22.36 -5.63 -4.47
N GLU A 431 21.40 -5.31 -5.32
CA GLU A 431 20.49 -4.18 -5.10
C GLU A 431 19.63 -4.37 -3.83
N MET A 432 19.19 -5.60 -3.56
CA MET A 432 18.39 -5.93 -2.36
C MET A 432 19.15 -5.65 -1.04
N ASP A 433 20.47 -5.87 -1.03
CA ASP A 433 21.33 -5.65 0.14
C ASP A 433 21.69 -4.16 0.38
N LYS A 434 21.31 -3.25 -0.53
CA LYS A 434 21.72 -1.84 -0.43
C LYS A 434 20.94 -1.11 0.66
N ALA A 435 21.67 -0.33 1.44
CA ALA A 435 21.06 0.67 2.30
C ALA A 435 20.37 1.73 1.43
N TYR A 436 19.09 1.95 1.69
CA TYR A 436 18.23 2.90 0.99
C TYR A 436 17.78 4.04 1.92
N HIS A 437 17.49 3.74 3.18
CA HIS A 437 17.25 4.75 4.21
C HIS A 437 18.14 4.53 5.44
N TYR A 438 18.18 5.54 6.30
CA TYR A 438 18.83 5.51 7.60
C TYR A 438 17.88 5.99 8.69
N VAL A 439 17.94 5.34 9.85
CA VAL A 439 17.19 5.75 11.04
C VAL A 439 18.17 6.26 12.07
N VAL A 440 17.95 7.48 12.53
CA VAL A 440 18.74 8.14 13.56
C VAL A 440 17.94 8.18 14.84
N TYR A 441 18.54 7.62 15.90
CA TYR A 441 17.98 7.61 17.23
C TYR A 441 18.80 8.49 18.17
N ARG A 442 18.14 9.08 19.18
CA ARG A 442 18.79 9.87 20.23
C ARG A 442 18.33 9.41 21.61
N PHE A 443 19.30 9.08 22.46
CA PHE A 443 19.12 8.68 23.85
C PHE A 443 19.93 9.59 24.79
N GLY A 444 19.51 9.68 26.05
CA GLY A 444 20.32 10.27 27.11
C GLY A 444 21.67 9.55 27.28
N ASN A 445 22.69 10.23 27.80
CA ASN A 445 24.05 9.68 27.93
C ASN A 445 24.12 8.28 28.61
N LYS A 446 23.34 8.12 29.69
CA LYS A 446 23.28 6.91 30.53
C LYS A 446 22.02 6.06 30.29
N GLU A 447 21.14 6.49 29.39
CA GLU A 447 19.92 5.76 29.07
C GLU A 447 20.23 4.45 28.36
N LYS A 448 19.45 3.40 28.65
CA LYS A 448 19.55 2.11 27.97
C LYS A 448 18.98 2.26 26.56
N VAL A 449 19.76 1.88 25.55
CA VAL A 449 19.33 1.92 24.15
C VAL A 449 18.21 0.90 23.93
N ASN A 450 17.03 1.39 23.56
CA ASN A 450 15.92 0.58 23.09
C ASN A 450 15.48 1.06 21.70
N LEU A 451 15.89 0.35 20.64
CA LEU A 451 15.55 0.73 19.27
C LEU A 451 14.10 0.40 18.89
N ASN A 452 13.34 -0.29 19.76
CA ASN A 452 11.93 -0.57 19.57
C ASN A 452 11.01 0.54 20.10
N ASP A 453 11.57 1.54 20.78
CA ASP A 453 10.83 2.71 21.23
C ASP A 453 10.93 3.84 20.18
N PRO A 454 9.85 4.14 19.44
CA PRO A 454 9.87 5.15 18.39
C PRO A 454 10.02 6.57 18.92
N SER A 455 9.84 6.83 20.22
CA SER A 455 10.04 8.17 20.79
C SER A 455 11.49 8.65 20.70
N HIS A 456 12.43 7.73 20.50
CA HIS A 456 13.84 8.04 20.28
C HIS A 456 14.21 8.26 18.81
N ILE A 457 13.31 8.01 17.85
CA ILE A 457 13.58 8.29 16.42
C ILE A 457 13.54 9.80 16.22
N VAL A 458 14.68 10.38 15.87
CA VAL A 458 14.81 11.83 15.59
C VAL A 458 14.87 12.14 14.10
N ALA A 459 15.19 11.15 13.27
CA ALA A 459 15.10 11.25 11.82
C ALA A 459 14.99 9.87 11.15
N ILE A 460 14.29 9.85 10.02
CA ILE A 460 14.39 8.84 8.97
C ILE A 460 14.84 9.63 7.74
N THR A 461 15.90 9.21 7.05
CA THR A 461 16.47 9.98 5.94
C THR A 461 17.14 9.10 4.89
N HIS A 462 17.22 9.58 3.66
CA HIS A 462 18.06 9.02 2.60
C HIS A 462 19.51 9.53 2.67
N ASP A 463 19.73 10.65 3.36
CA ASP A 463 21.04 11.28 3.47
C ASP A 463 21.97 10.46 4.36
N GLU A 464 23.27 10.50 4.06
CA GLU A 464 24.30 9.90 4.91
C GLU A 464 24.72 10.81 6.09
N PHE A 465 23.86 11.79 6.43
CA PHE A 465 24.09 12.69 7.55
C PHE A 465 22.79 13.12 8.23
N TYR A 466 22.94 13.67 9.43
CA TYR A 466 21.88 14.31 10.20
C TYR A 466 22.39 15.60 10.81
N LYS A 467 21.66 16.71 10.63
CA LYS A 467 21.99 17.99 11.26
C LYS A 467 21.71 17.89 12.75
N LEU A 468 22.76 18.01 13.55
CA LEU A 468 22.65 17.93 15.00
C LEU A 468 22.10 19.26 15.54
N PRO A 469 21.12 19.23 16.46
CA PRO A 469 20.65 20.44 17.14
C PRO A 469 21.66 20.83 18.22
N TYR A 470 22.79 21.39 17.79
CA TYR A 470 23.83 21.90 18.69
C TYR A 470 23.32 23.14 19.45
N GLU A 471 23.65 23.20 20.73
CA GLU A 471 23.30 24.27 21.66
C GLU A 471 24.58 24.87 22.24
N ASP A 472 25.11 24.29 23.33
CA ASP A 472 26.25 24.82 24.09
C ASP A 472 27.41 23.83 24.30
N GLY A 473 27.30 22.62 23.77
CA GLY A 473 28.30 21.56 23.88
C GLY A 473 28.42 20.94 25.27
N LYS A 474 27.48 21.18 26.20
CA LYS A 474 27.54 20.65 27.56
C LYS A 474 26.76 19.35 27.71
N THR A 475 25.65 19.20 26.99
CA THR A 475 24.74 18.08 27.19
C THR A 475 25.17 16.88 26.35
N LYS A 476 25.51 15.77 27.02
CA LYS A 476 25.90 14.53 26.35
C LYS A 476 24.68 13.70 25.97
N TYR A 477 24.60 13.32 24.71
CA TYR A 477 23.64 12.36 24.17
C TYR A 477 24.37 11.16 23.57
N ARG A 478 23.62 10.06 23.42
CA ARG A 478 24.03 8.90 22.62
C ARG A 478 23.18 8.85 21.37
N TYR A 479 23.81 9.08 20.23
CA TYR A 479 23.19 8.89 18.93
C TYR A 479 23.44 7.46 18.45
N VAL A 480 22.44 6.87 17.82
CA VAL A 480 22.51 5.53 17.23
C VAL A 480 21.98 5.63 15.81
N VAL A 481 22.69 5.04 14.86
CA VAL A 481 22.30 5.02 13.44
C VAL A 481 22.19 3.58 12.96
N THR A 482 21.12 3.29 12.23
CA THR A 482 20.89 2.04 11.49
C THR A 482 20.60 2.37 10.03
N ALA A 483 20.89 1.44 9.13
CA ALA A 483 20.44 1.43 7.74
C ALA A 483 19.22 0.52 7.55
N LEU A 484 18.37 0.88 6.59
CA LEU A 484 17.24 0.12 6.07
C LEU A 484 17.44 -0.16 4.58
N ASP A 485 17.08 -1.34 4.10
CA ASP A 485 16.91 -1.59 2.66
C ASP A 485 15.51 -1.18 2.18
N ARG A 486 15.20 -1.40 0.89
CA ARG A 486 13.88 -1.10 0.30
C ARG A 486 12.74 -1.98 0.83
N LEU A 487 13.05 -3.06 1.54
CA LEU A 487 12.09 -3.93 2.21
C LEU A 487 11.99 -3.66 3.71
N HIS A 488 12.64 -2.58 4.17
CA HIS A 488 12.67 -2.10 5.55
C HIS A 488 13.32 -3.07 6.54
N ASN A 489 14.17 -4.00 6.07
CA ASN A 489 15.03 -4.78 6.96
C ASN A 489 16.08 -3.87 7.58
N GLU A 490 16.28 -3.97 8.89
CA GLU A 490 17.09 -3.02 9.65
C GLU A 490 18.43 -3.61 10.08
N SER A 491 19.51 -2.94 9.69
CA SER A 491 20.88 -3.34 10.01
C SER A 491 21.18 -3.31 11.51
N LYS A 492 22.31 -3.93 11.89
CA LYS A 492 22.91 -3.72 13.20
C LYS A 492 23.27 -2.24 13.41
N SER A 493 23.11 -1.77 14.63
CA SER A 493 23.31 -0.36 14.96
C SER A 493 24.78 0.04 15.16
N VAL A 494 25.07 1.32 14.93
CA VAL A 494 26.33 1.96 15.30
C VAL A 494 26.03 3.18 16.15
N SER A 495 26.73 3.34 17.27
CA SER A 495 26.48 4.42 18.22
C SER A 495 27.65 5.38 18.38
N LYS A 496 27.36 6.64 18.68
CA LYS A 496 28.34 7.67 19.02
C LYS A 496 27.83 8.55 20.16
N LYS A 497 28.68 8.82 21.15
CA LYS A 497 28.42 9.84 22.16
C LYS A 497 28.78 11.21 21.59
N ILE A 498 27.85 12.15 21.70
CA ILE A 498 27.95 13.49 21.12
C ILE A 498 27.53 14.50 22.19
N LYS A 499 28.24 15.62 22.24
CA LYS A 499 27.85 16.78 23.03
C LYS A 499 27.12 17.75 22.12
N LEU A 500 25.90 18.12 22.48
CA LEU A 500 25.14 19.18 21.84
C LEU A 500 25.29 20.45 22.67
#